data_AF-A0A7J6QS08-F1
#
_entry.id   AF-A0A7J6QS08-F1
#
_cell.length_a   1.000
_cell.length_b   1.000
_cell.length_c   1.000
_cell.angle_alpha   90.00
_cell.angle_beta   90.00
_cell.angle_gamma   90.00
#
_symmetry.space_group_name_H-M   'P 1'
#
loop_
_entity.id
_entity.type
_entity.pdbx_description
1 polymer ?
#
loop_
_entity_poly.entity_id
_entity_poly.type
_entity_poly.pdbx_seq_one_letter_code
_entity_poly.pdbx_strand_id
1 'polypeptide(L)'
;MPASEFSVGLTRVFLRARQLEFLEKLKGSGEAQVDEDIIKEVLARVARQRFKSAVHAVIICQRLPKILKASKRLRTLAIFADKIWLVYRIKRATSRLLAAARR
;
A
#
# COMPACT_ATOMS: atom_id res chain seq x y z
N MET A 1 19.47 22.05 3.30
CA MET A 1 18.80 22.12 4.63
C MET A 1 18.84 20.74 5.28
N PRO A 2 19.26 20.63 6.55
CA PRO A 2 19.27 19.35 7.26
C PRO A 2 17.83 18.87 7.54
N ALA A 3 17.61 17.56 7.39
CA ALA A 3 16.30 16.91 7.52
C ALA A 3 15.66 17.00 8.94
N SER A 4 16.37 17.57 9.91
CA SER A 4 15.92 17.77 11.29
C SER A 4 15.09 19.04 11.50
N GLU A 5 15.06 19.94 10.52
CA GLU A 5 14.45 21.28 10.65
C GLU A 5 12.99 21.35 10.18
N PHE A 6 12.58 20.39 9.36
CA PHE A 6 11.21 20.27 8.84
C PHE A 6 10.80 18.80 8.79
N SER A 7 9.51 18.54 8.98
CA SER A 7 8.93 17.21 8.79
C SER A 7 7.81 17.26 7.75
N VAL A 8 7.81 16.29 6.85
CA VAL A 8 6.78 16.18 5.81
C VAL A 8 5.78 15.13 6.29
N GLY A 9 4.58 15.57 6.66
CA GLY A 9 3.44 14.71 6.89
C GLY A 9 2.78 14.30 5.57
N LEU A 10 1.71 13.50 5.66
CA LEU A 10 0.98 13.01 4.47
C LEU A 10 0.44 14.15 3.59
N THR A 11 -0.02 15.24 4.20
CA THR A 11 -0.68 16.36 3.50
C THR A 11 -0.13 17.72 3.90
N ARG A 12 0.72 17.79 4.93
CA ARG A 12 1.21 19.06 5.51
C ARG A 12 2.71 18.98 5.74
N VAL A 13 3.39 20.09 5.52
CA VAL A 13 4.80 20.27 5.90
C VAL A 13 4.83 21.03 7.22
N PHE A 14 5.46 20.45 8.23
CA PHE A 14 5.64 21.06 9.54
C PHE A 14 7.05 21.62 9.64
N LEU A 15 7.14 22.87 10.07
CA LEU A 15 8.38 23.61 10.21
C LEU A 15 8.57 23.95 11.68
N ARG A 16 9.81 23.92 12.18
CA ARG A 16 10.11 24.46 13.51
C ARG A 16 9.95 25.99 13.50
N ALA A 17 9.51 26.57 14.63
CA ALA A 17 9.10 27.98 14.74
C ALA A 17 10.08 28.99 14.11
N ARG A 18 11.40 28.81 14.29
CA ARG A 18 12.44 29.71 13.75
C ARG A 18 12.55 29.70 12.22
N GLN A 19 11.99 28.68 11.54
CA GLN A 19 12.02 28.53 10.09
C GLN A 19 10.79 29.13 9.40
N LEU A 20 9.70 29.34 10.15
CA LEU A 20 8.47 29.94 9.63
C LEU A 20 8.70 31.42 9.32
N GLU A 21 9.36 32.15 10.22
CA GLU A 21 9.80 33.54 10.00
C GLU A 21 10.76 33.66 8.81
N PHE A 22 11.63 32.67 8.59
CA PHE A 22 12.54 32.64 7.46
C PHE A 22 11.79 32.48 6.13
N LEU A 23 10.79 31.59 6.08
CA LEU A 23 9.94 31.41 4.90
C LEU A 23 9.03 32.60 4.64
N GLU A 24 8.50 33.25 5.68
CA GLU A 24 7.71 34.47 5.54
C GLU A 24 8.57 35.64 5.05
N LYS A 25 9.81 35.76 5.52
CA LYS A 25 10.79 36.73 4.99
C LYS A 25 11.09 36.47 3.52
N LEU A 26 11.34 35.22 3.13
CA LEU A 26 11.54 34.83 1.73
C LEU A 26 10.32 35.09 0.84
N LYS A 27 9.11 34.92 1.39
CA LYS A 27 7.85 35.19 0.67
C LYS A 27 7.57 36.69 0.54
N GLY A 28 7.90 37.48 1.57
CA GLY A 28 7.64 38.92 1.63
C GLY A 28 8.69 39.79 0.94
N SER A 29 9.94 39.33 0.82
CA SER A 29 11.02 40.12 0.24
C SER A 29 11.04 40.13 -1.29
N GLY A 30 10.35 39.22 -1.99
CA GLY A 30 10.43 39.08 -3.45
C GLY A 30 11.82 38.68 -3.99
N GLU A 31 12.86 38.76 -3.16
CA GLU A 31 14.26 38.44 -3.43
C GLU A 31 14.64 37.04 -2.97
N ALA A 32 13.77 36.06 -3.20
CA ALA A 32 14.26 34.70 -3.27
C ALA A 32 15.01 34.57 -4.60
N GLN A 33 16.31 34.88 -4.63
CA GLN A 33 17.19 34.42 -5.71
C GLN A 33 17.22 32.90 -5.62
N VAL A 34 16.23 32.27 -6.25
CA VAL A 34 16.16 30.83 -6.38
C VAL A 34 17.18 30.46 -7.45
N ASP A 35 18.21 29.75 -7.03
CA ASP A 35 19.24 29.24 -7.93
C ASP A 35 18.60 28.31 -8.98
N GLU A 36 18.73 28.68 -10.26
CA GLU A 36 18.15 27.93 -11.37
C GLU A 36 18.65 26.48 -11.42
N ASP A 37 19.87 26.23 -10.97
CA ASP A 37 20.47 24.90 -11.01
C ASP A 37 19.82 23.97 -9.98
N ILE A 38 19.43 24.51 -8.82
CA ILE A 38 18.65 23.77 -7.81
C ILE A 38 17.27 23.43 -8.37
N ILE A 39 16.62 24.36 -9.09
CA ILE A 39 15.32 24.10 -9.73
C ILE A 39 15.45 22.96 -10.75
N LYS A 40 16.46 23.01 -11.62
CA LYS A 40 16.70 21.97 -12.64
C LYS A 40 16.94 20.60 -11.99
N GLU A 41 17.72 20.54 -10.92
CA GLU A 41 17.97 19.30 -10.20
C GLU A 41 16.70 18.71 -9.58
N VAL A 42 15.89 19.56 -8.92
CA VAL A 42 14.61 19.15 -8.32
C VAL A 42 13.65 18.67 -9.40
N LEU A 43 13.51 19.38 -10.51
CA LEU A 43 12.66 18.98 -11.63
C LEU A 43 13.09 17.62 -12.20
N ALA A 44 14.40 17.41 -12.41
CA ALA A 44 14.92 16.13 -12.88
C ALA A 44 14.62 14.99 -11.88
N ARG A 45 14.73 15.26 -10.57
CA ARG A 45 14.40 14.29 -9.52
C ARG A 45 12.90 13.96 -9.49
N VAL A 46 12.03 14.96 -9.62
CA VAL A 46 10.57 14.77 -9.69
C VAL A 46 10.19 13.96 -10.94
N ALA A 47 10.79 14.27 -12.09
CA ALA A 47 10.57 13.53 -13.33
C ALA A 47 10.95 12.04 -13.17
N ARG A 48 12.12 11.76 -12.60
CA ARG A 48 12.57 10.39 -12.29
C ARG A 48 11.62 9.68 -11.33
N GLN A 49 11.11 10.37 -10.30
CA GLN A 49 10.18 9.80 -9.33
C GLN A 49 8.82 9.48 -9.96
N ARG A 50 8.30 10.37 -10.81
CA ARG A 50 7.07 10.12 -11.58
C ARG A 50 7.22 8.94 -12.52
N PHE A 51 8.35 8.85 -13.23
CA PHE A 51 8.64 7.71 -14.10
C PHE A 51 8.68 6.39 -13.31
N LYS A 52 9.40 6.35 -12.19
CA LYS A 52 9.41 5.17 -11.30
C LYS A 52 8.01 4.81 -10.83
N SER A 53 7.19 5.78 -10.46
CA SER A 53 5.82 5.53 -9.98
C SER A 53 4.94 4.94 -11.09
N ALA A 54 5.05 5.45 -12.33
CA ALA A 54 4.37 4.91 -13.49
C ALA A 54 4.81 3.46 -13.80
N VAL A 55 6.12 3.19 -13.78
CA VAL A 55 6.65 1.83 -13.96
C VAL A 55 6.11 0.88 -12.88
N HIS A 56 6.11 1.29 -11.61
CA HIS A 56 5.54 0.48 -10.54
C HIS A 56 4.04 0.21 -10.74
N ALA A 57 3.26 1.21 -11.15
CA ALA A 57 1.84 1.05 -11.44
C ALA A 57 1.61 0.01 -12.56
N VAL A 58 2.39 0.07 -13.64
CA VAL A 58 2.32 -0.92 -14.74
C VAL A 58 2.66 -2.32 -14.24
N ILE A 59 3.75 -2.47 -13.47
CA ILE A 59 4.15 -3.76 -12.90
C ILE A 59 3.04 -4.32 -12.00
N ILE A 60 2.43 -3.48 -11.17
CA ILE A 60 1.32 -3.87 -10.30
C ILE A 60 0.13 -4.32 -11.15
N CYS A 61 -0.28 -3.54 -12.15
CA CYS A 61 -1.38 -3.90 -13.05
C CYS A 61 -1.14 -5.23 -13.80
N GLN A 62 0.10 -5.52 -14.19
CA GLN A 62 0.46 -6.81 -14.80
C GLN A 62 0.43 -7.99 -13.81
N ARG A 63 0.78 -7.74 -12.54
CA ARG A 63 0.81 -8.78 -11.48
C ARG A 63 -0.57 -9.01 -10.86
N LEU A 64 -1.41 -7.99 -10.77
CA LEU A 64 -2.75 -8.02 -10.20
C LEU A 64 -3.61 -9.19 -10.72
N PRO A 65 -3.72 -9.44 -12.03
CA PRO A 65 -4.53 -10.56 -12.53
C PRO A 65 -4.00 -11.93 -12.10
N LYS A 66 -2.67 -12.09 -11.97
CA LYS A 66 -2.07 -13.34 -11.48
C LYS A 66 -2.44 -13.58 -10.01
N ILE A 67 -2.35 -12.53 -9.19
CA ILE A 67 -2.71 -12.57 -7.77
C ILE A 67 -4.22 -12.84 -7.60
N LEU A 68 -5.07 -12.17 -8.39
CA LEU A 68 -6.53 -12.38 -8.37
C LEU A 68 -6.90 -13.81 -8.77
N LYS A 69 -6.25 -14.39 -9.78
CA LYS A 69 -6.46 -15.79 -10.17
C LYS A 69 -6.02 -16.76 -9.06
N ALA A 70 -4.88 -16.50 -8.42
CA ALA A 70 -4.40 -17.31 -7.29
C ALA A 70 -5.37 -17.23 -6.09
N SER A 71 -5.84 -16.03 -5.75
CA SER A 71 -6.81 -15.82 -4.67
C SER A 71 -8.14 -16.54 -4.94
N LYS A 72 -8.68 -16.46 -6.17
CA LYS A 72 -9.88 -17.22 -6.55
C LYS A 72 -9.68 -18.72 -6.40
N ARG A 73 -8.54 -19.27 -6.83
CA ARG A 73 -8.24 -20.70 -6.68
C ARG A 73 -8.18 -21.13 -5.22
N LEU A 74 -7.52 -20.34 -4.35
CA LEU A 74 -7.46 -20.61 -2.92
C LEU A 74 -8.85 -20.60 -2.28
N ARG A 75 -9.70 -19.63 -2.65
CA ARG A 75 -11.09 -19.56 -2.17
C ARG A 75 -11.91 -20.79 -2.60
N THR A 76 -11.76 -21.23 -3.85
CA THR A 76 -12.43 -22.43 -4.35
C THR A 76 -11.98 -23.68 -3.59
N LEU A 77 -10.67 -23.85 -3.36
CA LEU A 77 -10.14 -24.97 -2.58
C LEU A 77 -10.65 -24.97 -1.14
N ALA A 78 -10.72 -23.80 -0.50
CA ALA A 78 -11.27 -23.67 0.85
C ALA A 78 -12.74 -24.12 0.90
N ILE A 79 -13.56 -23.72 -0.08
CA ILE A 79 -14.97 -24.15 -0.18
C ILE A 79 -15.08 -25.67 -0.37
N PHE A 80 -14.23 -26.27 -1.22
CA PHE A 80 -14.22 -27.72 -1.41
C PHE A 80 -13.82 -28.47 -0.14
N ALA A 81 -12.77 -28.03 0.55
CA ALA A 81 -12.32 -28.63 1.80
C ALA A 81 -13.42 -28.58 2.88
N ASP A 82 -14.13 -27.46 2.99
CA ASP A 82 -15.22 -27.29 3.94
C ASP A 82 -16.41 -28.23 3.63
N LYS A 83 -16.78 -28.36 2.35
CA LYS A 83 -17.81 -29.32 1.92
C LYS A 83 -17.43 -30.78 2.21
N ILE A 84 -16.18 -31.17 1.93
CA ILE A 84 -15.68 -32.52 2.22
C ILE A 84 -15.73 -32.80 3.72
N TRP A 85 -15.30 -31.83 4.53
CA TRP A 85 -15.33 -31.94 5.98
C TRP A 85 -16.76 -32.06 6.52
N LEU A 86 -17.70 -31.29 5.99
CA LEU A 86 -19.12 -31.38 6.33
C LEU A 86 -19.67 -32.78 6.04
N VAL A 87 -19.41 -33.32 4.84
CA VAL A 87 -19.85 -34.67 4.45
C VAL A 87 -19.24 -35.74 5.37
N TYR A 88 -17.95 -35.64 5.67
CA TYR A 88 -17.28 -36.54 6.61
C TYR A 88 -17.92 -36.48 8.00
N ARG A 89 -18.20 -35.26 8.50
CA ARG A 89 -18.83 -35.05 9.81
C ARG A 89 -20.23 -35.66 9.86
N ILE A 90 -21.04 -35.47 8.82
CA ILE A 90 -22.38 -36.05 8.71
C ILE A 90 -22.30 -37.58 8.69
N LYS A 91 -21.44 -38.16 7.84
CA LYS A 91 -21.22 -39.63 7.79
C LYS A 91 -20.79 -40.21 9.14
N ARG A 92 -19.93 -39.50 9.87
CA ARG A 92 -19.47 -39.92 11.19
C ARG A 92 -20.56 -39.81 12.26
N ALA A 93 -21.44 -38.81 12.17
CA ALA A 93 -22.56 -38.67 13.08
C ALA A 93 -23.62 -39.77 12.82
N THR A 94 -23.96 -40.02 11.55
CA THR A 94 -24.95 -41.04 11.19
C THR A 94 -24.46 -42.45 11.50
N SER A 95 -23.17 -42.76 11.30
CA SER A 95 -22.61 -44.06 11.69
C SER A 95 -22.64 -44.29 13.20
N ARG A 96 -22.43 -43.25 14.01
CA ARG A 96 -22.56 -43.32 15.48
C ARG A 96 -24.01 -43.55 15.91
N LEU A 97 -24.96 -42.85 15.30
CA LEU A 97 -26.39 -43.02 15.60
C LEU A 97 -26.88 -44.42 15.22
N LEU A 98 -26.48 -44.95 14.07
CA LEU A 98 -26.79 -46.32 13.64
C LEU A 98 -26.17 -47.38 14.57
N ALA A 99 -24.96 -47.13 15.07
CA ALA A 99 -24.32 -48.03 16.04
C ALA A 99 -25.01 -48.00 17.41
N ALA A 100 -25.54 -46.84 17.83
CA ALA A 100 -26.31 -46.71 19.06
C ALA A 100 -27.70 -47.37 18.96
N ALA A 101 -28.36 -47.27 17.81
CA ALA A 101 -29.68 -47.87 17.57
C ALA A 101 -29.67 -49.41 17.42
N ARG A 102 -28.49 -50.03 17.28
CA ARG A 102 -28.30 -51.49 17.23
C ARG A 102 -27.99 -52.12 18.59
N ARG A 103 -27.86 -51.32 19.66
CA ARG A 103 -27.74 -51.79 21.05
C ARG A 103 -29.09 -51.67 21.73
#